data_AF-A0A9Q4JKX7-F1
#
_entry.id   AF-A0A9Q4JKX7-F1
#
_cell.length_a   1.000
_cell.length_b   1.000
_cell.length_c   1.000
_cell.angle_alpha   90.00
_cell.angle_beta   90.00
_cell.angle_gamma   90.00
#
_symmetry.space_group_name_H-M   'P 1'
#
loop_
_entity.id
_entity.type
_entity.pdbx_description
1 polymer ?
#
loop_
_entity_poly.entity_id
_entity_poly.type
_entity_poly.pdbx_seq_one_letter_code
_entity_poly.pdbx_strand_id
1 'polypeptide(L)' 'PNSPYALVKQLTTNTSMMLYRNYGFPIMVVRPGNLFGPLQNKDKFIPYVVGQLRSGLPLNVSPCEQKR' A
#
# COMPACT_ATOMS: atom_id res chain seq x y z
N PRO A 1 2.30 -1.96 -15.09
CA PRO A 1 1.40 -2.27 -13.96
C PRO A 1 0.68 -3.59 -14.24
N ASN A 2 1.02 -4.66 -13.50
CA ASN A 2 0.61 -6.03 -13.82
C ASN A 2 -0.63 -6.49 -13.01
N SER A 3 -1.27 -5.58 -12.28
CA SER A 3 -2.52 -5.83 -11.57
C SER A 3 -3.50 -4.68 -11.79
N PRO A 4 -4.82 -4.92 -11.72
CA PRO A 4 -5.82 -3.86 -11.81
C PRO A 4 -5.60 -2.76 -10.77
N TYR A 5 -5.18 -3.14 -9.56
CA TYR A 5 -4.81 -2.18 -8.50
C TYR A 5 -3.66 -1.27 -8.93
N ALA A 6 -2.58 -1.83 -9.45
CA ALA A 6 -1.43 -1.05 -9.90
C ALA A 6 -1.79 -0.16 -11.10
N LEU A 7 -2.67 -0.63 -11.98
CA LEU A 7 -3.15 0.15 -13.14
C LEU A 7 -3.92 1.38 -12.68
N VAL A 8 -4.87 1.23 -11.75
CA VAL A 8 -5.66 2.35 -11.23
C VAL A 8 -4.78 3.38 -10.54
N LYS A 9 -3.81 2.95 -9.72
CA LYS A 9 -2.85 3.87 -9.07
C LYS A 9 -2.01 4.67 -10.09
N GLN A 10 -1.61 4.02 -11.18
CA GLN A 10 -0.89 4.69 -12.26
C GLN A 10 -1.79 5.69 -13.00
N LEU A 11 -3.04 5.30 -13.29
CA LEU A 11 -4.00 6.15 -13.97
C LEU A 11 -4.29 7.41 -13.15
N THR A 12 -4.55 7.28 -11.84
CA THR A 12 -4.73 8.44 -10.95
C THR A 12 -3.53 9.40 -11.01
N THR A 13 -2.31 8.85 -10.95
CA THR A 13 -1.09 9.65 -11.05
C THR A 13 -1.02 10.42 -12.37
N ASN A 14 -1.29 9.74 -13.49
CA ASN A 14 -1.24 10.35 -14.82
C ASN A 14 -2.29 11.44 -14.98
N THR A 15 -3.50 11.23 -14.48
CA THR A 15 -4.58 12.23 -14.51
C THR A 15 -4.22 13.47 -13.67
N SER A 16 -3.64 13.29 -12.47
CA SER A 16 -3.17 14.42 -11.67
C SER A 16 -2.08 15.22 -12.39
N MET A 17 -1.13 14.55 -13.05
CA MET A 17 -0.10 15.22 -13.86
C MET A 17 -0.70 15.98 -15.06
N MET A 18 -1.74 15.43 -15.69
CA MET A 18 -2.47 16.10 -16.77
C MET A 18 -3.14 17.39 -16.27
N LEU A 19 -3.73 17.39 -15.08
CA LEU A 19 -4.37 18.58 -14.50
C LEU A 19 -3.35 19.70 -14.25
N TYR A 20 -2.16 19.37 -13.74
CA TYR A 20 -1.09 20.36 -13.60
C TYR A 20 -0.63 20.92 -14.95
N ARG A 21 -0.43 20.05 -15.94
CA ARG A 21 0.07 20.45 -17.27
C ARG A 21 -0.92 21.34 -18.03
N ASN A 22 -2.22 21.06 -17.94
CA ASN A 22 -3.23 21.76 -18.73
C ASN A 22 -3.81 22.98 -18.03
N TYR A 23 -3.86 22.97 -16.69
CA TYR A 23 -4.59 23.97 -15.91
C TYR A 23 -3.75 24.61 -14.79
N GLY A 24 -2.47 24.26 -14.66
CA GLY A 24 -1.61 24.75 -13.57
C GLY A 24 -2.06 24.29 -12.18
N PHE A 25 -2.93 23.27 -12.09
CA PHE A 25 -3.48 22.82 -10.83
C PHE A 25 -2.36 22.27 -9.91
N PRO A 26 -2.16 22.81 -8.70
CA PRO A 26 -1.04 22.43 -7.85
C PRO A 26 -1.22 20.99 -7.34
N ILE A 27 -0.30 20.11 -7.71
CA ILE A 27 -0.31 18.69 -7.32
C ILE A 27 1.05 18.20 -6.88
N MET A 28 1.04 17.24 -5.96
CA MET A 28 2.22 16.52 -5.51
C MET A 28 1.91 15.02 -5.46
N VAL A 29 2.79 14.21 -6.02
CA VAL A 29 2.65 12.75 -6.02
C VAL A 29 3.74 12.15 -5.15
N VAL A 30 3.32 11.39 -4.13
CA VAL A 30 4.22 10.62 -3.26
C VAL A 30 3.99 9.12 -3.45
N ARG A 31 5.06 8.33 -3.44
CA ARG A 31 5.03 6.86 -3.60
C ARG A 31 5.60 6.16 -2.37
N PRO A 32 4.87 6.15 -1.24
CA PRO A 32 5.31 5.45 -0.06
C PRO A 32 5.34 3.93 -0.29
N GLY A 33 6.28 3.26 0.37
CA GLY A 33 6.29 1.80 0.47
C GLY A 33 5.22 1.28 1.43
N ASN A 34 5.39 0.04 1.91
CA ASN A 34 4.52 -0.51 2.95
C ASN A 34 4.77 0.21 4.28
N LEU A 35 3.81 1.04 4.68
CA LEU A 35 3.86 1.74 5.96
C LEU A 35 3.49 0.79 7.11
N PHE A 36 4.07 1.04 8.28
CA PHE A 36 3.66 0.39 9.54
C PHE A 36 3.75 1.38 10.71
N GLY A 37 2.87 1.24 11.70
CA GLY A 37 2.86 2.12 12.87
C GLY A 37 1.59 2.03 13.74
N PRO A 38 1.50 2.85 14.80
CA PRO A 38 0.30 2.95 15.64
C PRO A 38 -0.95 3.26 14.81
N LEU A 39 -2.10 2.73 15.22
CA LEU A 39 -3.42 2.90 14.57
C LEU A 39 -3.56 2.26 13.17
N GLN A 40 -2.57 1.50 12.71
CA GLN A 40 -2.72 0.76 11.46
C GLN A 40 -3.78 -0.34 11.58
N ASN A 41 -4.56 -0.54 10.52
CA ASN A 41 -5.55 -1.62 10.48
C ASN A 41 -4.87 -2.98 10.75
N LYS A 42 -5.50 -3.78 11.62
CA LYS A 42 -5.07 -5.12 12.03
C LYS A 42 -5.01 -6.12 10.87
N ASP A 43 -5.73 -5.85 9.78
CA ASP A 43 -5.70 -6.68 8.56
C ASP A 43 -4.38 -6.57 7.78
N LYS A 44 -3.52 -5.60 8.12
CA LYS A 44 -2.19 -5.48 7.52
C LYS A 44 -1.25 -6.50 8.15
N PHE A 45 -0.29 -6.97 7.35
CA PHE A 45 0.58 -8.09 7.71
C PHE A 45 1.30 -7.91 9.06
N ILE A 46 1.95 -6.77 9.29
CA ILE A 46 2.72 -6.54 10.53
C ILE A 46 1.78 -6.50 11.76
N PRO A 47 0.71 -5.68 11.79
CA PRO A 47 -0.29 -5.73 12.85
C PRO A 47 -0.91 -7.12 13.09
N TYR A 48 -1.20 -7.86 12.02
CA TYR A 48 -1.72 -9.23 12.11
C TYR A 48 -0.73 -10.16 12.82
N VAL A 49 0.52 -10.18 12.37
CA VAL A 49 1.57 -11.03 12.97
C VAL A 49 1.77 -10.68 14.44
N VAL A 50 1.88 -9.40 14.78
CA VAL A 50 2.02 -8.96 16.18
C VAL A 50 0.81 -9.36 17.02
N GLY A 51 -0.41 -9.24 16.48
CA GLY A 51 -1.64 -9.64 17.15
C GLY A 51 -1.72 -11.14 17.42
N GLN A 52 -1.40 -11.96 16.42
CA GLN A 52 -1.39 -13.42 16.55
C GLN A 52 -0.32 -13.91 17.53
N LEU A 53 0.90 -13.37 17.44
CA LEU A 53 1.99 -13.70 18.35
C LEU A 53 1.64 -13.34 19.80
N ARG A 54 1.03 -12.16 20.03
CA ARG A 54 0.59 -11.76 21.37
C ARG A 54 -0.49 -12.68 21.95
N SER A 55 -1.34 -13.24 21.10
CA SER A 55 -2.39 -14.18 21.50
C SER A 55 -1.92 -15.64 21.54
N GLY A 56 -0.66 -15.93 21.17
CA GLY A 56 -0.13 -17.30 21.07
C GLY A 56 -0.79 -18.14 19.97
N LEU A 57 -1.38 -17.50 18.96
CA LEU A 57 -2.09 -18.17 17.86
C LEU A 57 -1.16 -18.46 16.69
N PRO A 58 -1.42 -19.53 15.90
CA PRO A 58 -0.64 -19.84 14.72
C PRO A 58 -0.79 -18.76 13.64
N LEU A 59 0.27 -18.58 12.85
CA LEU A 59 0.30 -17.65 11.72
C LEU A 59 -0.12 -18.37 10.44
N ASN A 60 -1.14 -17.85 9.76
CA ASN A 60 -1.53 -18.32 8.44
C ASN A 60 -0.84 -17.47 7.38
N VAL A 61 0.33 -17.89 6.93
CA VAL A 61 1.17 -17.17 5.97
C VAL A 61 1.48 -18.02 4.75
N SER A 62 1.65 -17.37 3.59
CA SER A 62 2.14 -18.01 2.37
C SER A 62 3.60 -18.46 2.54
N PRO A 63 4.20 -19.19 1.57
CA PRO A 63 5.56 -19.77 1.67
C PRO A 63 6.74 -18.79 1.85
N CYS A 64 6.49 -17.52 2.21
CA CYS A 64 7.51 -16.50 2.46
C CYS A 64 8.45 -16.21 1.28
N GLU A 65 8.12 -16.65 0.06
CA GLU A 65 8.91 -16.42 -1.15
C GLU A 65 8.78 -14.98 -1.69
N GLN A 66 7.73 -14.26 -1.29
CA GLN A 66 7.51 -12.88 -1.70
C GLN A 66 8.49 -11.94 -0.99
N LYS A 67 9.50 -11.49 -1.73
CA LYS A 67 10.34 -10.37 -1.34
C LYS A 67 9.55 -9.08 -1.55
N ARG A 68 9.31 -8.34 -0.46
CA ARG A 68 8.77 -6.98 -0.51
C ARG A 68 9.86 -5.99 -0.85
#